data_AF-A0A4P5W7C8-F1
#
_entry.id   AF-A0A4P5W7C8-F1
#
_cell.length_a   1.000
_cell.length_b   1.000
_cell.length_c   1.000
_cell.angle_alpha   90.00
_cell.angle_beta   90.00
_cell.angle_gamma   90.00
#
_symmetry.space_group_name_H-M   'P 1'
#
loop_
_entity.id
_entity.type
_entity.pdbx_description
1 polymer ?
#
loop_
_entity_poly.entity_id
_entity_poly.type
_entity_poly.pdbx_seq_one_letter_code
_entity_poly.pdbx_strand_id
1 'polypeptide(L)' 'MVRVEPNFKGVMEEWLGNRLRKLTGEAIPLNTLSFKGLIDHLKMNFRVIDDEGRLLDYGLHSMGI' A
#
# COMPACT_ATOMS: atom_id res chain seq x y z
N MET A 1 -4.97 -16.74 -24.20
CA MET A 1 -4.63 -16.89 -22.76
C MET A 1 -4.64 -15.48 -22.19
N VAL A 2 -5.73 -15.08 -21.54
CA VAL A 2 -5.87 -13.71 -21.02
C VAL A 2 -4.87 -13.57 -19.87
N ARG A 3 -3.74 -12.92 -20.13
CA ARG A 3 -2.86 -12.39 -19.08
C ARG A 3 -3.67 -11.31 -18.41
N VAL A 4 -4.32 -11.67 -17.31
CA VAL A 4 -4.83 -10.68 -16.38
C VAL A 4 -3.58 -10.02 -15.81
N GLU A 5 -3.22 -8.85 -16.36
CA GLU A 5 -2.26 -7.97 -15.70
C GLU A 5 -2.75 -7.79 -14.26
N PRO A 6 -1.89 -7.94 -13.24
CA PRO A 6 -2.34 -7.71 -11.89
C PRO A 6 -2.71 -6.24 -11.81
N ASN A 7 -4.01 -5.97 -11.81
CA ASN A 7 -4.61 -4.69 -11.43
C ASN A 7 -3.82 -4.18 -10.22
N PHE A 8 -3.01 -3.12 -10.40
CA PHE A 8 -2.17 -2.50 -9.38
C PHE A 8 -3.02 -1.75 -8.34
N LYS A 9 -3.95 -2.48 -7.71
CA LYS A 9 -4.79 -2.04 -6.60
C LYS A 9 -4.20 -2.65 -5.34
N GLY A 10 -3.26 -1.91 -4.76
CA GLY A 10 -2.89 -2.00 -3.37
C GLY A 10 -2.89 -0.58 -2.84
N VAL A 11 -4.05 -0.08 -2.43
CA VAL A 11 -4.11 1.25 -1.80
C VAL A 11 -3.23 1.19 -0.54
N MET A 12 -2.51 2.26 -0.18
CA MET A 12 -1.64 2.32 1.00
C MET A 12 -2.30 1.71 2.26
N GLU A 13 -3.61 1.86 2.39
CA GLU A 13 -4.49 1.24 3.38
C GLU A 13 -4.39 -0.30 3.44
N GLU A 14 -4.51 -0.98 2.30
CA GLU A 14 -4.45 -2.43 2.19
C GLU A 14 -3.05 -2.96 2.49
N TRP A 15 -2.02 -2.26 2.00
CA TRP A 15 -0.64 -2.58 2.32
C TRP A 15 -0.39 -2.51 3.84
N LEU A 16 -0.79 -1.39 4.46
CA LEU A 16 -0.59 -1.17 5.88
C LEU A 16 -1.36 -2.18 6.72
N GLY A 17 -2.62 -2.46 6.38
CA GLY A 17 -3.43 -3.46 7.07
C GLY A 17 -2.81 -4.86 7.01
N ASN A 18 -2.34 -5.27 5.83
CA ASN A 18 -1.66 -6.56 5.65
C ASN A 18 -0.33 -6.63 6.43
N ARG A 19 0.43 -5.52 6.45
CA ARG A 19 1.70 -5.46 7.18
C ARG A 19 1.49 -5.58 8.69
N LEU A 20 0.53 -4.84 9.24
CA LEU A 20 0.21 -4.90 10.66
C LEU A 20 -0.26 -6.30 11.06
N ARG A 21 -1.15 -6.92 10.28
CA ARG A 21 -1.58 -8.30 10.52
C ARG A 21 -0.42 -9.30 10.54
N LYS A 22 0.56 -9.16 9.64
CA LYS A 22 1.75 -10.03 9.63
C LYS A 22 2.62 -9.84 10.88
N LEU A 23 2.68 -8.63 11.43
CA LEU A 23 3.52 -8.31 12.59
C LEU A 23 2.83 -8.62 13.92
N THR A 24 1.52 -8.39 14.02
CA THR A 24 0.77 -8.53 15.27
C THR A 24 -0.03 -9.82 15.36
N GLY A 25 -0.28 -10.50 14.23
CA GLY A 25 -1.23 -11.62 14.14
C GLY A 25 -2.70 -11.19 14.12
N GLU A 26 -3.00 -9.90 14.26
CA GLU A 26 -4.35 -9.37 14.37
C GLU A 26 -4.82 -8.69 13.07
N ALA A 27 -6.06 -8.92 12.67
CA ALA A 27 -6.66 -8.17 11.58
C ALA A 27 -7.14 -6.81 12.12
N ILE A 28 -6.50 -5.73 11.69
CA ILE A 28 -6.92 -4.37 12.03
C ILE A 28 -8.06 -3.96 11.09
N PRO A 29 -9.23 -3.57 11.61
CA PRO A 29 -10.33 -3.09 10.77
C PRO A 29 -9.91 -1.83 9.99
N LEU A 30 -10.13 -1.82 8.67
CA LEU A 30 -9.71 -0.71 7.80
C LEU A 30 -10.27 0.65 8.25
N ASN A 31 -11.46 0.67 8.86
CA ASN A 31 -12.11 1.89 9.37
C ASN A 31 -11.40 2.50 10.60
N THR A 32 -10.44 1.80 11.22
CA THR A 32 -9.65 2.33 12.34
C THR A 32 -8.41 3.09 11.88
N LEU A 33 -7.96 2.86 10.64
CA LEU A 33 -6.82 3.56 10.05
C LEU A 33 -7.31 4.86 9.41
N SER A 34 -6.87 6.00 9.95
CA SER A 34 -7.21 7.32 9.40
C SER A 34 -6.08 7.84 8.53
N PHE A 35 -6.38 8.03 7.24
CA PHE A 35 -5.51 8.69 6.27
C PHE A 35 -5.98 10.13 5.98
N LYS A 36 -6.83 10.70 6.84
CA LYS A 36 -7.50 12.00 6.63
C LYS A 36 -6.55 13.21 6.51
N GLY A 37 -5.26 13.04 6.76
CA GLY A 37 -4.23 14.09 6.58
C GLY A 37 -3.29 13.86 5.39
N LEU A 38 -3.38 12.73 4.71
CA LEU A 38 -2.51 12.43 3.57
C LEU A 38 -3.12 12.98 2.28
N ILE A 39 -2.27 13.64 1.48
CA ILE A 39 -2.66 14.10 0.15
C ILE A 39 -2.83 12.87 -0.75
N ASP A 40 -3.86 12.86 -1.60
CA ASP A 40 -4.23 11.67 -2.37
C ASP A 40 -3.10 11.13 -3.25
N HIS A 41 -2.26 12.01 -3.83
CA HIS A 41 -1.12 11.59 -4.61
C HIS A 41 -0.08 10.79 -3.79
N LEU A 42 0.01 11.01 -2.47
CA LEU A 42 0.88 10.25 -1.57
C LEU A 42 0.30 8.88 -1.20
N LYS A 43 -1.04 8.76 -1.20
CA LYS A 43 -1.72 7.47 -0.99
C LYS A 43 -1.54 6.54 -2.20
N MET A 44 -1.33 7.13 -3.38
CA MET A 44 -1.19 6.43 -4.66
C MET A 44 0.27 6.22 -5.09
N ASN A 45 1.16 7.15 -4.72
CA ASN A 45 2.58 7.07 -5.04
C ASN A 45 3.39 7.07 -3.74
N PHE A 46 3.81 5.90 -3.30
CA PHE A 46 4.57 5.74 -2.06
C PHE A 46 5.68 4.71 -2.23
N ARG A 47 6.71 4.81 -1.37
CA ARG A 47 7.73 3.78 -1.18
C ARG A 47 7.84 3.49 0.30
N VAL A 48 8.01 2.22 0.63
CA VAL A 48 8.27 1.76 1.99
C VAL A 48 9.69 1.23 2.02
N ILE A 49 10.48 1.76 2.95
CA ILE A 49 11.85 1.33 3.19
C ILE A 49 12.01 0.85 4.63
N ASP A 50 12.98 -0.02 4.89
CA ASP A 50 13.41 -0.35 6.24
C ASP A 50 14.42 0.67 6.80
N ASP A 51 14.87 0.45 8.03
CA ASP A 51 15.82 1.32 8.72
C ASP A 51 17.22 1.31 8.07
N GLU A 52 17.52 0.31 7.25
CA GLU A 52 18.75 0.20 6.45
C GLU A 52 18.59 0.83 5.06
N GLY A 53 17.42 1.41 4.75
CA GLY A 53 17.10 2.03 3.47
C GLY A 53 16.75 1.04 2.36
N ARG A 54 16.51 -0.24 2.67
CA ARG A 54 16.11 -1.26 1.68
C ARG A 54 14.63 -1.12 1.32
N LEU A 55 14.31 -1.23 0.04
CA LEU A 55 12.93 -1.18 -0.45
C LEU A 55 12.15 -2.42 -0.01
N LEU A 56 11.08 -2.20 0.77
CA LEU A 56 10.16 -3.25 1.21
C LEU A 56 8.94 -3.35 0.29
N ASP A 57 8.42 -2.20 -0.18
CA ASP A 57 7.25 -2.13 -1.06
C ASP A 57 7.11 -0.75 -1.72
N TYR A 58 6.28 -0.62 -2.73
CA TYR A 58 5.95 0.66 -3.36
C TYR A 58 4.58 0.63 -4.07
N GLY A 59 3.90 1.78 -4.07
CA GLY A 59 2.75 2.06 -4.90
C GLY A 59 3.13 3.09 -5.95
N LEU A 60 2.79 2.85 -7.22
CA LEU A 60 2.94 3.83 -8.29
C LEU A 60 1.63 3.88 -9.07
N HIS A 61 1.15 5.08 -9.35
CA HIS A 61 0.08 5.30 -10.30
C HIS A 61 0.68 5.43 -11.70
N SER A 62 0.53 4.40 -12.53
CA SER A 62 0.80 4.54 -13.97
C SER A 62 -0.35 5.32 -14.60
N MET A 63 -0.13 6.60 -14.93
CA MET A 63 -0.96 7.22 -15.96
C MET A 63 -0.69 6.48 -17.27
N GLY A 64 -1.71 5.85 -17.83
CA GLY A 64 -1.64 5.30 -19.18
C GLY A 64 -1.28 6.42 -20.16
N ILE A 65 -0.15 6.26 -20.83
CA ILE A 65 0.21 7.04 -22.02
C ILE A 65 -0.29 6.27 -23.24
#